data_AF-A0A2W6YDE0-F1
#
_entry.id   AF-A0A2W6YDE0-F1
#
_cell.length_a   1.000
_cell.length_b   1.000
_cell.length_c   1.000
_cell.angle_alpha   90.00
_cell.angle_beta   90.00
_cell.angle_gamma   90.00
#
_symmetry.space_group_name_H-M   'P 1'
#
loop_
_entity.id
_entity.type
_entity.pdbx_description
1 polymer ?
#
loop_
_entity_poly.entity_id
_entity_poly.type
_entity_poly.pdbx_seq_one_letter_code
_entity_poly.pdbx_strand_id
1 'polypeptide(L)' 'MGRLLDKLLNDHPAYDIRRDEDGFVLTGRLDHIDEFSDIVREAAEQAGEEFVVFTTSDGHQGYSQMFVMPLDDIRSPS' A
#
# COMPACT_ATOMS: atom_id res chain seq x y z
N MET A 1 13.54 -5.37 -6.02
CA MET A 1 12.21 -4.84 -5.70
C MET A 1 11.22 -5.97 -5.95
N GLY A 2 10.47 -6.35 -4.90
CA GLY A 2 9.54 -7.48 -4.94
C GLY A 2 8.42 -7.22 -5.94
N ARG A 3 8.05 -8.25 -6.72
CA ARG A 3 7.05 -8.14 -7.82
C ARG A 3 5.71 -7.53 -7.39
N LEU A 4 5.35 -7.65 -6.11
CA LEU A 4 4.12 -7.09 -5.57
C LEU A 4 4.21 -5.57 -5.37
N LEU A 5 5.35 -5.06 -4.89
CA LEU A 5 5.55 -3.62 -4.72
C LEU A 5 5.48 -2.93 -6.09
N ASP A 6 6.15 -3.48 -7.10
CA ASP A 6 6.05 -2.99 -8.48
C ASP A 6 4.61 -3.05 -9.04
N LYS A 7 3.78 -4.00 -8.59
CA LYS A 7 2.37 -4.09 -8.97
C LYS A 7 1.51 -3.04 -8.27
N LEU A 8 1.73 -2.80 -6.97
CA LEU A 8 1.07 -1.75 -6.18
C LEU A 8 1.47 -0.34 -6.61
N LEU A 9 2.67 -0.20 -7.16
CA LEU A 9 3.20 1.08 -7.63
C LEU A 9 2.87 1.39 -9.10
N ASN A 10 2.20 0.48 -9.79
CA ASN A 10 1.65 0.76 -11.11
C ASN A 10 0.36 1.57 -11.01
N ASP A 11 0.15 2.45 -11.99
CA ASP A 11 -1.02 3.30 -12.06
C ASP A 11 -2.30 2.44 -12.08
N HIS A 12 -3.17 2.64 -11.08
CA HIS A 12 -4.38 1.84 -10.87
C HIS A 12 -5.58 2.77 -10.66
N PRO A 13 -6.72 2.55 -11.33
CA PRO A 13 -7.87 3.47 -11.23
C PRO A 13 -8.48 3.54 -9.82
N ALA A 14 -8.23 2.54 -8.98
CA ALA A 14 -8.80 2.46 -7.64
C ALA A 14 -8.14 3.35 -6.58
N TYR A 15 -6.93 3.88 -6.83
CA TYR A 15 -6.21 4.70 -5.85
C TYR A 15 -5.21 5.64 -6.49
N ASP A 16 -4.91 6.73 -5.79
CA ASP A 16 -3.79 7.61 -6.13
C ASP A 16 -2.56 7.22 -5.31
N ILE A 17 -1.41 7.19 -5.97
CA ILE A 17 -0.12 6.82 -5.37
C ILE A 17 0.70 8.08 -5.15
N ARG A 18 1.17 8.28 -3.92
CA ARG A 18 2.13 9.32 -3.57
C ARG A 18 3.38 8.69 -2.99
N ARG A 19 4.55 9.03 -3.52
CA ARG A 19 5.83 8.69 -2.90
C ARG A 19 6.07 9.58 -1.69
N ASP A 20 6.50 8.98 -0.59
CA ASP A 20 6.89 9.64 0.65
C ASP A 20 8.38 9.34 0.98
N GLU A 21 8.92 9.88 2.07
CA GLU A 21 10.36 9.74 2.37
C GLU A 21 10.74 8.29 2.71
N ASP A 22 9.88 7.60 3.47
CA ASP A 22 10.12 6.23 3.93
C ASP A 22 9.32 5.17 3.15
N GLY A 23 8.57 5.55 2.11
CA GLY A 23 7.71 4.60 1.41
C GLY A 23 6.69 5.25 0.47
N PHE A 24 5.51 4.65 0.39
CA PHE A 24 4.46 5.03 -0.54
C PHE A 24 3.10 5.08 0.15
N VAL A 25 2.37 6.17 -0.06
CA VAL A 25 1.00 6.35 0.39
C VAL A 25 0.07 6.08 -0.79
N LEU A 26 -0.82 5.11 -0.65
CA LEU A 26 -1.91 4.83 -1.57
C LEU A 26 -3.20 5.35 -0.94
N THR A 27 -3.88 6.26 -1.63
CA THR A 27 -5.18 6.81 -1.18
C THR A 27 -6.29 6.26 -2.05
N GLY A 28 -7.22 5.52 -1.46
CA GLY A 28 -8.35 4.93 -2.16
C GLY A 28 -9.25 6.00 -2.75
N ARG A 29 -9.74 5.77 -3.97
CA ARG A 29 -10.78 6.61 -4.58
C ARG A 29 -12.16 6.13 -4.14
N LEU A 30 -13.05 7.07 -3.81
CA LEU A 30 -14.40 6.77 -3.31
C LEU A 30 -15.21 5.91 -4.29
N ASP A 31 -15.04 6.12 -5.60
CA ASP A 31 -15.75 5.37 -6.64
C ASP A 31 -15.30 3.89 -6.75
N HIS A 32 -14.17 3.54 -6.12
CA HIS A 32 -13.52 2.22 -6.20
C HIS A 32 -13.08 1.72 -4.81
N ILE A 33 -13.77 2.14 -3.74
CA ILE A 33 -13.36 1.86 -2.36
C ILE A 33 -13.34 0.36 -2.03
N ASP A 34 -14.26 -0.42 -2.61
CA ASP A 34 -14.34 -1.87 -2.44
C ASP A 34 -13.12 -2.56 -3.08
N GLU A 35 -12.78 -2.17 -4.31
CA GLU A 35 -11.61 -2.68 -5.05
C GLU A 35 -10.30 -2.29 -4.36
N PHE A 36 -10.20 -1.05 -3.87
CA PHE A 36 -9.07 -0.63 -3.05
C PHE A 36 -8.98 -1.46 -1.77
N SER A 37 -10.10 -1.78 -1.13
CA SER A 37 -10.10 -2.55 0.10
C SER A 37 -9.62 -3.99 -0.09
N ASP A 38 -9.95 -4.61 -1.22
CA ASP A 38 -9.40 -5.93 -1.59
C ASP A 38 -7.88 -5.88 -1.81
N ILE A 39 -7.38 -4.83 -2.48
CA ILE A 39 -5.94 -4.61 -2.69
C ILE A 39 -5.21 -4.40 -1.37
N VAL A 40 -5.79 -3.62 -0.46
CA VAL A 40 -5.23 -3.37 0.88
C VAL A 40 -5.17 -4.67 1.68
N ARG A 41 -6.18 -5.54 1.58
CA ARG A 41 -6.15 -6.86 2.23
C ARG A 41 -5.07 -7.75 1.65
N GLU A 42 -4.96 -7.85 0.32
CA GLU A 42 -3.92 -8.64 -0.36
C GLU A 42 -2.51 -8.14 0.03
N ALA A 43 -2.31 -6.83 0.12
CA ALA A 43 -1.06 -6.23 0.56
C ALA A 43 -0.76 -6.50 2.04
N ALA A 44 -1.77 -6.41 2.91
CA ALA A 44 -1.62 -6.69 4.35
C ALA A 44 -1.32 -8.18 4.63
N GLU A 45 -1.89 -9.10 3.86
CA GLU A 45 -1.59 -10.54 3.96
C GLU A 45 -0.14 -10.88 3.57
N GLN A 46 0.44 -10.09 2.66
CA GLN A 46 1.83 -10.24 2.21
C GLN A 46 2.82 -9.37 2.99
N ALA A 47 2.33 -8.55 3.92
CA ALA A 47 3.17 -7.69 4.75
C ALA A 47 3.99 -8.54 5.73
N GLY A 48 5.26 -8.18 5.91
CA GLY A 48 6.19 -8.81 6.86
C GLY A 48 7.35 -9.58 6.23
N GLU A 49 7.30 -9.90 4.93
CA GLU A 49 8.44 -10.50 4.22
C GLU A 49 9.37 -9.44 3.61
N GLU A 50 8.84 -8.59 2.72
CA GLU A 50 9.62 -7.60 1.95
C GLU A 50 9.23 -6.15 2.22
N PHE A 51 8.06 -5.90 2.82
CA PHE A 51 7.53 -4.57 3.13
C PHE A 51 6.58 -4.66 4.32
N VAL A 52 6.31 -3.53 4.95
CA VAL A 52 5.26 -3.38 5.98
C VAL A 52 4.14 -2.49 5.45
N VAL A 53 2.92 -2.74 5.93
CA VAL A 53 1.72 -2.04 5.50
C VAL A 53 1.01 -1.45 6.70
N PHE A 54 0.63 -0.18 6.62
CA PHE A 54 -0.22 0.49 7.58
C PHE A 54 -1.51 0.92 6.89
N THR A 55 -2.63 0.43 7.37
CA THR A 55 -3.95 0.67 6.75
C THR A 55 -4.73 1.68 7.58
N THR A 56 -5.37 2.63 6.91
CA THR A 56 -6.30 3.57 7.51
C THR A 56 -7.71 3.20 7.05
N SER A 57 -8.58 2.87 8.00
CA SER A 57 -10.00 2.62 7.70
C SER A 57 -10.71 3.92 7.33
N ASP A 58 -11.72 3.82 6.48
CA ASP A 58 -12.63 4.92 6.16
C ASP A 58 -13.72 5.17 7.24
N GLY A 59 -13.73 4.36 8.31
CA GLY A 59 -14.75 4.42 9.37
C GLY A 59 -16.01 3.60 9.06
N HIS A 60 -16.05 2.93 7.92
CA HIS A 60 -17.08 2.00 7.49
C HIS A 60 -16.50 0.58 7.36
N GLN A 61 -16.78 -0.13 6.26
CA GLN A 61 -16.28 -1.49 6.00
C GLN A 61 -14.98 -1.51 5.18
N GLY A 62 -14.50 -0.35 4.72
CA GLY A 62 -13.40 -0.24 3.79
C GLY A 62 -12.15 0.42 4.36
N TYR A 63 -11.20 0.64 3.46
CA TYR A 63 -9.97 1.36 3.73
C TYR A 63 -9.95 2.65 2.92
N SER A 64 -9.54 3.75 3.55
CA SER A 64 -9.36 5.05 2.89
C SER A 64 -7.93 5.27 2.42
N GLN A 65 -6.97 4.70 3.15
CA GLN A 65 -5.55 4.88 2.88
C GLN A 65 -4.74 3.64 3.25
N MET A 66 -3.61 3.48 2.59
CA MET A 66 -2.60 2.50 2.90
C MET A 66 -1.22 3.12 2.75
N PHE A 67 -0.37 2.94 3.74
CA PHE A 67 1.05 3.27 3.67
C PHE A 67 1.86 1.98 3.54
N VAL A 68 2.72 1.91 2.53
CA VAL A 68 3.59 0.77 2.26
C VAL A 68 5.03 1.22 2.41
N MET A 69 5.78 0.55 3.28
CA MET A 69 7.19 0.82 3.52
C MET A 69 8.01 -0.43 3.14
N PRO A 70 8.88 -0.36 2.12
CA PRO A 70 9.76 -1.47 1.78
C PRO A 70 10.81 -1.70 2.88
N LEU A 71 11.05 -2.96 3.25
CA LEU A 71 12.03 -3.33 4.28
C LEU A 71 13.47 -3.42 3.71
N ASP A 72 13.62 -3.48 2.39
CA ASP A 72 14.93 -3.57 1.71
C ASP A 72 15.79 -2.31 1.95
N ASP A 73 15.18 -1.12 2.05
CA ASP A 73 15.89 0.14 2.32
C ASP A 73 16.43 0.22 3.77
N ILE A 74 15.85 -0.53 4.70
CA ILE A 74 16.22 -0.52 6.13
C ILE A 74 17.48 -1.37 6.39
N ARG A 75 17.90 -2.20 5.42
CA ARG A 75 19.04 -3.13 5.55
C ARG A 75 20.36 -2.58 5.01
N SER A 76 20.53 -1.26 4.91
CA SER A 76 21.84 -0.65 4.66
C SER A 76 22.50 -0.20 5.97
N PRO A 77 23.19 -1.09 6.73
CA PRO A 77 24.15 -0.61 7.71
C PRO A 77 25.33 -0.01 6.94
N SER A 78 25.53 1.30 7.07
CA SER A 78 26.79 1.96 6.73
C SER A 78 27.87 1.62 7.74
#